data_AF-A0A2V9PEC3-F1
#
_entry.id   AF-A0A2V9PEC3-F1
#
_cell.length_a   1.000
_cell.length_b   1.000
_cell.length_c   1.000
_cell.angle_alpha   90.00
_cell.angle_beta   90.00
_cell.angle_gamma   90.00
#
_symmetry.space_group_name_H-M   'P 1'
#
loop_
_entity.id
_entity.type
_entity.pdbx_description
1 polymer ?
#
loop_
_entity_poly.entity_id
_entity_poly.type
_entity_poly.pdbx_seq_one_letter_code
_entity_poly.pdbx_strand_id
1 'polypeptide(L)'
;MGSPGFGPFMVALYPAYVRGEAYLDMNQGSEAAAEFQKILTHRGIVANGPIGALAQLGVARASVLEGENDKARSAYHDFFALWKDADPDIPVLKQAKTEYAKLK
;
A
#
# COMPACT_ATOMS: atom_id res chain seq x y z
N MET A 1 -32.41 -2.56 19.15
CA MET A 1 -30.96 -2.80 19.18
C MET A 1 -30.53 -3.09 17.75
N GLY A 2 -29.83 -2.13 17.13
CA GLY A 2 -29.58 -2.13 15.68
C GLY A 2 -28.55 -3.18 15.27
N SER A 3 -28.84 -3.84 14.14
CA SER A 3 -27.98 -4.81 13.46
C SER A 3 -26.55 -4.27 13.27
N PRO A 4 -25.51 -5.13 13.24
CA PRO A 4 -24.17 -4.73 12.83
C PRO A 4 -24.17 -4.52 11.30
N GLY A 5 -24.82 -3.45 10.86
CA GLY A 5 -24.83 -3.02 9.47
C GLY A 5 -23.44 -2.51 9.08
N PHE A 6 -22.99 -2.91 7.89
CA PHE A 6 -21.98 -2.26 7.06
C PHE A 6 -21.77 -0.78 7.43
N GLY A 7 -20.72 -0.49 8.21
CA GLY A 7 -20.41 0.88 8.62
C GLY A 7 -19.66 1.66 7.52
N PRO A 8 -19.70 3.01 7.55
CA PRO A 8 -19.03 3.91 6.58
C PRO A 8 -17.50 3.71 6.48
N PHE A 9 -16.91 2.97 7.41
CA PHE A 9 -15.48 2.70 7.50
C PHE A 9 -14.95 1.75 6.42
N MET A 10 -15.74 0.77 5.95
CA MET A 10 -15.30 -0.17 4.91
C MET A 10 -15.25 0.47 3.51
N VAL A 11 -16.08 1.50 3.28
CA VAL A 11 -16.18 2.23 2.00
C VAL A 11 -15.09 3.32 1.87
N ALA A 12 -14.45 3.73 2.97
CA ALA A 12 -13.48 4.83 2.98
C ALA A 12 -12.07 4.46 2.45
N LEU A 13 -11.72 3.17 2.41
CA LEU A 13 -10.35 2.73 2.08
C LEU A 13 -10.09 2.57 0.59
N TYR A 14 -11.07 2.12 -0.19
CA TYR A 14 -10.94 1.98 -1.65
C TYR A 14 -10.76 3.33 -2.36
N PRO A 15 -11.52 4.40 -2.04
CA PRO A 15 -11.29 5.72 -2.61
C PRO A 15 -9.92 6.30 -2.28
N ALA A 16 -9.39 6.05 -1.08
CA ALA A 16 -8.04 6.45 -0.71
C ALA A 16 -7.00 5.68 -1.54
N TYR A 17 -7.18 4.37 -1.71
CA TYR A 17 -6.27 3.55 -2.52
C TYR A 17 -6.22 4.01 -3.98
N VAL A 18 -7.39 4.18 -4.61
CA VAL A 18 -7.48 4.64 -6.01
C VAL A 18 -6.88 6.04 -6.16
N ARG A 19 -7.06 6.92 -5.17
CA ARG A 19 -6.44 8.25 -5.21
C ARG A 19 -4.93 8.19 -5.05
N GLY A 20 -4.41 7.32 -4.20
CA GLY A 20 -2.98 7.07 -4.05
C GLY A 20 -2.35 6.61 -5.37
N GLU A 21 -2.98 5.65 -6.06
CA GLU A 21 -2.53 5.18 -7.39
C GLU A 21 -2.57 6.32 -8.42
N ALA A 22 -3.63 7.13 -8.45
CA ALA A 22 -3.71 8.28 -9.35
C ALA A 22 -2.59 9.30 -9.10
N TYR A 23 -2.22 9.55 -7.84
CA TYR A 23 -1.10 10.42 -7.51
C TYR A 23 0.25 9.82 -7.89
N LEU A 24 0.43 8.48 -7.79
CA LEU A 24 1.62 7.81 -8.31
C LEU A 24 1.76 8.02 -9.82
N ASP A 25 0.68 7.86 -10.58
CA ASP A 25 0.66 8.07 -12.04
C ASP A 25 0.99 9.51 -12.43
N MET A 26 0.68 10.47 -11.54
CA MET A 26 1.02 11.90 -11.69
C MET A 26 2.43 12.25 -11.19
N ASN A 27 3.22 11.26 -10.72
CA ASN A 27 4.51 11.46 -10.04
C ASN A 27 4.44 12.36 -8.80
N GLN A 28 3.29 12.38 -8.11
CA GLN A 28 3.06 13.13 -6.88
C GLN A 28 3.26 12.20 -5.66
N GLY A 29 4.51 11.90 -5.34
CA GLY A 29 4.86 10.90 -4.33
C GLY A 29 4.40 11.27 -2.92
N SER A 30 4.58 12.53 -2.51
CA SER A 30 4.12 13.03 -1.22
C SER A 30 2.60 12.88 -1.01
N GLU A 31 1.80 13.24 -2.01
CA GLU A 31 0.34 13.11 -1.98
C GLU A 31 -0.09 11.64 -2.03
N ALA A 32 0.57 10.81 -2.85
CA ALA A 32 0.32 9.38 -2.90
C ALA A 32 0.56 8.71 -1.53
N ALA A 33 1.70 9.00 -0.90
CA ALA A 33 2.03 8.48 0.42
C ALA A 33 0.99 8.87 1.47
N ALA A 34 0.48 10.10 1.43
CA ALA A 34 -0.54 10.56 2.35
C ALA A 34 -1.85 9.76 2.21
N GLU A 35 -2.27 9.41 1.00
CA GLU A 35 -3.47 8.59 0.77
C GLU A 35 -3.29 7.16 1.25
N PHE A 36 -2.15 6.52 0.94
CA PHE A 36 -1.85 5.17 1.42
C PHE A 36 -1.71 5.11 2.95
N GLN A 37 -1.15 6.16 3.57
CA GLN A 37 -1.01 6.23 5.02
C GLN A 37 -2.37 6.25 5.73
N LYS A 38 -3.42 6.83 5.14
CA LYS A 38 -4.79 6.74 5.69
C LYS A 38 -5.22 5.28 5.83
N ILE A 39 -4.92 4.45 4.84
CA ILE A 39 -5.23 3.01 4.89
C ILE A 39 -4.43 2.32 5.99
N LEU A 40 -3.13 2.62 6.07
CA LEU A 40 -2.22 2.02 7.05
C LEU A 40 -2.45 2.50 8.50
N THR A 41 -3.15 3.61 8.71
CA THR A 41 -3.44 4.15 10.06
C THR A 41 -4.71 3.50 10.66
N HIS A 42 -5.49 2.79 9.85
CA HIS A 42 -6.72 2.09 10.26
C HIS A 42 -6.56 0.56 10.29
N ARG A 43 -5.39 0.06 10.76
CA ARG A 43 -5.00 -1.37 10.69
C ARG A 43 -5.95 -2.37 11.37
N GLY A 44 -6.84 -1.93 12.26
CA GLY A 44 -7.80 -2.81 12.94
C GLY A 44 -8.77 -3.54 12.00
N ILE A 45 -8.93 -3.08 10.75
CA ILE A 45 -9.81 -3.66 9.72
C ILE A 45 -9.02 -4.38 8.61
N VAL A 46 -7.72 -4.08 8.47
CA VAL A 46 -6.95 -4.35 7.24
C VAL A 46 -6.03 -5.56 7.37
N ALA A 47 -5.79 -6.07 8.58
CA ALA A 47 -4.95 -7.24 8.83
C ALA A 47 -5.38 -8.51 8.05
N ASN A 48 -6.63 -8.59 7.58
CA ASN A 48 -7.17 -9.72 6.83
C ASN A 48 -7.47 -9.43 5.34
N GLY A 49 -7.13 -8.24 4.81
CA GLY A 49 -7.48 -7.83 3.45
C GLY A 49 -6.26 -7.45 2.58
N PRO A 50 -6.28 -7.72 1.26
CA PRO A 50 -5.15 -7.43 0.38
C PRO A 50 -4.79 -5.94 0.32
N ILE A 51 -5.74 -5.05 0.62
CA ILE A 51 -5.57 -3.59 0.49
C ILE A 51 -4.52 -3.01 1.44
N GLY A 52 -4.24 -3.63 2.59
CA GLY A 52 -3.21 -3.14 3.51
C GLY A 52 -1.80 -3.38 3.02
N ALA A 53 -1.56 -4.59 2.49
CA ALA A 53 -0.31 -4.90 1.85
C ALA A 53 -0.10 -4.04 0.60
N LEU A 54 -1.14 -3.90 -0.24
CA LEU A 54 -1.05 -3.03 -1.42
C LEU A 54 -0.81 -1.55 -1.06
N ALA A 55 -1.37 -1.06 0.05
CA ALA A 55 -1.05 0.28 0.54
C ALA A 55 0.42 0.41 0.98
N GLN A 56 1.01 -0.62 1.59
CA GLN A 56 2.43 -0.64 1.93
C GLN A 56 3.32 -0.58 0.67
N LEU A 57 2.93 -1.31 -0.38
CA LEU A 57 3.59 -1.22 -1.69
C LEU A 57 3.46 0.18 -2.30
N GLY A 58 2.28 0.80 -2.19
CA GLY A 58 2.04 2.18 -2.61
C GLY A 58 2.95 3.19 -1.91
N VAL A 59 3.12 3.07 -0.58
CA VAL A 59 4.08 3.89 0.18
C VAL A 59 5.52 3.68 -0.32
N ALA A 60 5.90 2.44 -0.62
CA ALA A 60 7.23 2.15 -1.14
C ALA A 60 7.50 2.88 -2.46
N ARG A 61 6.56 2.78 -3.41
CA ARG A 61 6.64 3.46 -4.72
C ARG A 61 6.64 4.97 -4.58
N ALA A 62 5.79 5.51 -3.72
CA ALA A 62 5.74 6.95 -3.42
C ALA A 62 7.08 7.45 -2.87
N SER A 63 7.68 6.73 -1.92
CA SER A 63 9.00 7.11 -1.38
C SER A 63 10.14 7.02 -2.40
N VAL A 64 10.05 6.13 -3.40
CA VAL A 64 11.01 6.13 -4.52
C VAL A 64 10.90 7.41 -5.34
N LEU A 65 9.69 7.88 -5.63
CA LEU A 65 9.47 9.15 -6.36
C LEU A 65 10.06 10.35 -5.61
N GLU A 66 9.94 10.36 -4.29
CA GLU A 66 10.48 11.42 -3.42
C GLU A 66 12.00 11.27 -3.15
N GLY A 67 12.65 10.21 -3.64
CA GLY A 67 14.06 9.94 -3.40
C GLY A 67 14.39 9.41 -1.98
N GLU A 68 13.38 9.06 -1.19
CA GLU A 68 13.50 8.54 0.17
C GLU A 68 13.82 7.03 0.17
N ASN A 69 14.96 6.64 -0.40
CA ASN A 69 15.29 5.23 -0.65
C ASN A 69 15.27 4.32 0.59
N ASP A 70 15.70 4.82 1.77
CA ASP A 70 15.63 4.05 3.01
C ASP A 70 14.19 3.73 3.43
N LYS A 71 13.30 4.71 3.31
CA LYS A 71 11.87 4.55 3.61
C LYS A 71 11.20 3.64 2.60
N ALA A 72 11.55 3.76 1.31
CA ALA A 72 11.08 2.86 0.26
C ALA A 72 11.49 1.40 0.57
N ARG A 73 12.76 1.16 0.92
CA ARG A 73 13.27 -0.17 1.29
C ARG A 73 12.52 -0.77 2.47
N SER A 74 12.28 0.03 3.51
CA SER A 74 11.50 -0.40 4.68
C SER A 74 10.08 -0.79 4.29
N ALA A 75 9.41 0.02 3.48
CA ALA A 75 8.04 -0.25 3.04
C ALA A 75 7.95 -1.50 2.14
N TYR A 76 8.90 -1.74 1.23
CA TYR A 76 8.97 -3.00 0.47
C TYR A 76 9.12 -4.21 1.39
N HIS A 77 9.97 -4.12 2.41
CA HIS A 77 10.16 -5.21 3.36
C HIS A 77 8.87 -5.54 4.12
N ASP A 78 8.16 -4.52 4.61
CA ASP A 78 6.86 -4.69 5.27
C ASP A 78 5.82 -5.34 4.35
N PHE A 79 5.78 -4.95 3.07
CA PHE A 79 4.91 -5.58 2.07
C PHE A 79 5.24 -7.07 1.91
N PHE A 80 6.52 -7.42 1.74
CA PHE A 80 6.93 -8.82 1.60
C PHE A 80 6.68 -9.65 2.86
N ALA A 81 6.78 -9.06 4.04
CA ALA A 81 6.45 -9.72 5.30
C ALA A 81 4.95 -10.08 5.37
N LEU A 82 4.07 -9.17 4.93
CA LEU A 82 2.63 -9.41 4.86
C LEU A 82 2.27 -10.44 3.79
N TRP A 83 3.00 -10.48 2.67
CA TRP A 83 2.75 -11.35 1.52
C TRP A 83 3.71 -12.54 1.42
N LYS A 84 4.31 -12.96 2.54
CA LYS A 84 5.30 -14.04 2.56
C LYS A 84 4.73 -15.39 2.07
N ASP A 85 3.44 -15.62 2.31
CA ASP A 85 2.72 -16.85 1.92
C ASP A 85 1.76 -16.61 0.75
N ALA A 86 1.82 -15.44 0.10
CA ALA A 86 1.04 -15.16 -1.11
C ALA A 86 1.52 -16.04 -2.28
N ASP A 87 0.65 -16.29 -3.25
CA ASP A 87 1.04 -17.00 -4.47
C ASP A 87 2.23 -16.27 -5.14
N PRO A 88 3.39 -16.95 -5.30
CA PRO A 88 4.60 -16.34 -5.82
C PRO A 88 4.47 -15.85 -7.27
N ASP A 89 3.46 -16.34 -8.00
CA ASP A 89 3.26 -16.02 -9.40
C ASP A 89 2.42 -14.78 -9.66
N ILE A 90 1.81 -14.19 -8.62
CA ILE A 90 1.00 -12.98 -8.77
C ILE A 90 1.87 -11.82 -9.32
N PRO A 91 1.44 -11.16 -10.42
CA PRO A 91 2.23 -10.13 -11.09
C PRO A 91 2.74 -9.00 -10.19
N VAL A 92 1.91 -8.52 -9.26
CA VAL A 92 2.27 -7.40 -8.37
C VAL A 92 3.43 -7.75 -7.42
N LEU A 93 3.51 -9.00 -6.95
CA LEU A 93 4.61 -9.45 -6.10
C LEU A 93 5.93 -9.53 -6.89
N LYS A 94 5.87 -9.97 -8.15
CA LYS A 94 7.03 -10.01 -9.06
C LYS A 94 7.54 -8.61 -9.40
N GLN A 95 6.62 -7.68 -9.68
CA GLN A 95 6.94 -6.28 -9.93
C GLN A 95 7.61 -5.64 -8.71
N ALA A 96 7.01 -5.77 -7.52
CA ALA A 96 7.57 -5.22 -6.28
C ALA A 96 9.00 -5.73 -5.99
N LYS A 97 9.28 -7.04 -6.21
CA LYS A 97 10.63 -7.60 -6.08
C LYS A 97 11.62 -6.97 -7.06
N THR A 98 11.18 -6.74 -8.29
CA THR A 98 11.99 -6.11 -9.35
C THR A 98 12.27 -4.64 -9.04
N GLU A 99 11.26 -3.91 -8.55
CA GLU A 99 11.36 -2.51 -8.13
C GLU A 99 12.32 -2.39 -6.93
N TYR A 100 12.16 -3.21 -5.88
CA TYR A 100 13.04 -3.23 -4.72
C TYR A 100 14.51 -3.51 -5.09
N ALA A 101 14.75 -4.43 -6.02
CA ALA A 101 16.10 -4.77 -6.47
C ALA A 101 16.83 -3.59 -7.15
N LYS A 102 16.09 -2.60 -7.67
CA LYS A 102 16.66 -1.38 -8.27
C LYS A 102 17.09 -0.35 -7.23
N LEU A 103 16.68 -0.49 -5.97
CA LEU A 103 17.04 0.42 -4.86
C LEU A 103 18.39 0.08 -4.22
N LYS A 104 19.26 -0.66 -4.92
CA LYS A 104 20.63 -0.97 -4.49
C LYS A 104 21.56 0.22 -4.68
#